data_AF-B3Q2S7-F1
#
_entry.id   AF-B3Q2S7-F1
#
_cell.length_a   1.000
_cell.length_b   1.000
_cell.length_c   1.000
_cell.angle_alpha   90.00
_cell.angle_beta   90.00
_cell.angle_gamma   90.00
#
_symmetry.space_group_name_H-M   'P 1'
#
loop_
_entity.id
_entity.type
_entity.pdbx_description
1 polymer ?
#
loop_
_entity_poly.entity_id
_entity_poly.type
_entity_poly.pdbx_seq_one_letter_code
_entity_poly.pdbx_strand_id
1 'polypeptide(L)'
;MGLGREQEVEIHRPPRFTPGERVRARLHVKNDGTYAGKKIGESLVRKGDEGYVRDIGTFLQQFYIYAVEWVERGTIVGMRARELTSLDNAAACGAAEIAGPPTKE
;
A
#
# COMPACT_ATOMS: atom_id res chain seq x y z
N MET A 1 2.00 -4.61 -34.86
CA MET A 1 0.90 -5.05 -34.01
C MET A 1 1.33 -4.80 -32.57
N GLY A 2 0.88 -3.68 -31.98
CA GLY A 2 1.36 -3.23 -30.68
C GLY A 2 0.82 -4.13 -29.58
N LEU A 3 1.67 -5.02 -29.06
CA LEU A 3 1.37 -5.80 -27.86
C LEU A 3 1.30 -4.79 -26.71
N GLY A 4 0.09 -4.32 -26.43
CA GLY A 4 -0.19 -3.40 -25.34
C GLY A 4 0.28 -4.04 -24.06
N ARG A 5 1.45 -3.61 -23.56
CA ARG A 5 1.95 -3.73 -22.18
C ARG A 5 1.01 -4.58 -21.33
N GLU A 6 1.23 -5.89 -21.37
CA GLU A 6 0.52 -6.85 -20.54
C GLU A 6 0.87 -6.45 -19.10
N GLN A 7 0.00 -5.64 -18.48
CA GLN A 7 0.22 -5.15 -17.13
C GLN A 7 0.10 -6.37 -16.25
N GLU A 8 1.28 -6.88 -15.86
CA GLU A 8 1.48 -8.11 -15.09
C GLU A 8 0.38 -8.30 -14.04
N VAL A 9 -0.31 -9.43 -14.11
CA VAL A 9 -1.42 -9.77 -13.23
C VAL A 9 -0.87 -9.97 -11.81
N GLU A 10 -0.90 -8.90 -11.00
CA GLU A 10 -0.37 -8.88 -9.63
C GLU A 10 -1.10 -9.91 -8.74
N ILE A 11 -2.34 -10.30 -9.09
CA ILE A 11 -3.16 -11.25 -8.32
C ILE A 11 -2.70 -12.71 -8.35
N HIS A 12 -1.74 -13.08 -9.22
CA HIS A 12 -1.20 -14.44 -9.23
C HIS A 12 -0.21 -14.70 -8.09
N ARG A 13 0.23 -13.65 -7.39
CA ARG A 13 1.14 -13.76 -6.24
C ARG A 13 0.36 -13.59 -4.95
N PRO A 14 0.83 -14.11 -3.81
CA PRO A 14 0.21 -13.83 -2.52
C PRO A 14 0.18 -12.32 -2.26
N PRO A 15 -0.86 -11.81 -1.58
CA PRO A 15 -0.96 -10.40 -1.23
C PRO A 15 0.26 -9.98 -0.40
N ARG A 16 0.78 -8.79 -0.68
CA ARG A 16 1.97 -8.26 0.00
C ARG A 16 1.70 -7.82 1.43
N PHE A 17 0.45 -7.49 1.73
CA PHE A 17 0.01 -6.97 3.02
C PHE A 17 -1.15 -7.81 3.52
N THR A 18 -1.37 -7.83 4.83
CA THR A 18 -2.49 -8.52 5.47
C THR A 18 -3.45 -7.50 6.11
N PRO A 19 -4.75 -7.80 6.21
CA PRO A 19 -5.68 -6.95 6.97
C PRO A 19 -5.24 -6.91 8.44
N GLY A 20 -5.16 -5.70 9.00
CA GLY A 20 -4.61 -5.40 10.32
C GLY A 20 -3.18 -4.86 10.29
N GLU A 21 -2.46 -4.97 9.17
CA GLU A 21 -1.08 -4.51 9.09
C GLU A 21 -0.96 -2.98 9.02
N ARG A 22 0.03 -2.44 9.75
CA ARG A 22 0.41 -1.03 9.70
C ARG A 22 1.18 -0.73 8.44
N VAL A 23 0.66 0.21 7.67
CA VAL A 23 1.26 0.65 6.41
C VAL A 23 1.44 2.16 6.40
N ARG A 24 2.43 2.61 5.64
CA ARG A 24 2.76 4.02 5.44
C ARG A 24 2.63 4.39 3.97
N ALA A 25 2.00 5.53 3.69
CA ALA A 25 1.92 6.06 2.34
C ALA A 25 3.28 6.58 1.87
N ARG A 26 3.79 6.04 0.75
CA ARG A 26 4.99 6.60 0.10
C ARG A 26 4.66 7.71 -0.88
N LEU A 27 3.47 7.63 -1.47
CA LEU A 27 2.98 8.51 -2.51
C LEU A 27 1.78 9.30 -2.01
N HIS A 28 1.62 10.49 -2.55
CA HIS A 28 0.45 11.31 -2.29
C HIS A 28 -0.68 10.83 -3.20
N VAL A 29 -1.79 10.39 -2.60
CA VAL A 29 -2.99 9.98 -3.35
C VAL A 29 -4.00 11.12 -3.38
N LYS A 30 -4.42 11.47 -4.60
CA LYS A 30 -5.46 12.45 -4.85
C LYS A 30 -6.76 11.75 -5.19
N ASN A 31 -7.88 12.37 -4.85
CA ASN A 31 -9.19 11.84 -5.20
C ASN A 31 -9.42 11.95 -6.72
N ASP A 32 -9.53 10.82 -7.41
CA ASP A 32 -9.88 10.78 -8.84
C ASP A 32 -11.38 10.97 -9.10
N GLY A 33 -12.18 11.13 -8.03
CA GLY A 33 -13.64 11.29 -8.10
C GLY A 33 -14.41 10.07 -7.58
N THR A 34 -13.72 9.00 -7.20
CA THR A 34 -14.32 7.78 -6.62
C THR A 34 -14.66 7.95 -5.14
N TYR A 35 -14.04 8.91 -4.43
CA TYR A 35 -14.30 9.12 -3.01
C TYR A 35 -15.47 10.09 -2.79
N ALA A 36 -16.58 9.57 -2.25
CA ALA A 36 -17.77 10.35 -1.92
C ALA A 36 -17.46 11.39 -0.83
N GLY A 37 -17.86 12.65 -1.05
CA GLY A 37 -17.72 13.72 -0.06
C GLY A 37 -16.42 14.53 -0.10
N LYS A 38 -15.50 14.26 -1.04
CA LYS A 38 -14.33 15.12 -1.30
C LYS A 38 -14.28 15.57 -2.76
N LYS A 39 -13.77 16.77 -3.02
CA LYS A 39 -13.65 17.28 -4.40
C LYS A 39 -12.64 16.45 -5.20
N ILE A 40 -12.86 16.38 -6.51
CA ILE A 40 -11.92 15.78 -7.46
C ILE A 40 -10.60 16.57 -7.39
N GLY A 41 -9.47 15.87 -7.29
CA GLY A 41 -8.14 16.46 -7.14
C GLY A 41 -7.70 16.74 -5.70
N GLU A 42 -8.59 16.59 -4.70
CA GLU A 42 -8.24 16.80 -3.29
C GLU A 42 -7.29 15.71 -2.78
N SER A 43 -6.35 16.14 -1.95
CA SER A 43 -5.42 15.28 -1.22
C SER A 43 -6.16 14.38 -0.23
N LEU A 44 -6.23 13.08 -0.53
CA LEU A 44 -6.77 12.08 0.39
C LEU A 44 -5.70 11.65 1.39
N VAL A 45 -4.51 11.35 0.87
CA VAL A 45 -3.39 10.77 1.63
C VAL A 45 -2.12 11.54 1.28
N ARG A 46 -1.30 11.92 2.26
CA ARG A 46 0.00 12.53 2.01
C ARG A 46 1.11 11.50 2.16
N LYS A 47 2.25 11.80 1.55
CA LYS A 47 3.47 11.01 1.78
C LYS A 47 3.81 11.10 3.27
N GLY A 48 3.92 9.94 3.90
CA GLY A 48 4.30 9.83 5.30
C GLY A 48 3.15 9.53 6.24
N ASP A 49 1.89 9.65 5.80
CA ASP A 49 0.71 9.23 6.57
C ASP A 49 0.84 7.74 6.94
N GLU A 50 0.36 7.41 8.13
CA GLU A 50 0.25 6.04 8.63
C GLU A 50 -1.22 5.60 8.62
N GLY A 51 -1.45 4.36 8.23
CA GLY A 51 -2.77 3.76 8.16
C GLY A 51 -2.72 2.27 8.43
N TYR A 52 -3.89 1.67 8.54
CA TYR A 52 -4.06 0.25 8.76
C TYR A 52 -4.78 -0.37 7.58
N VAL A 53 -4.27 -1.48 7.07
CA VAL A 53 -4.97 -2.24 6.02
C VAL A 53 -6.23 -2.81 6.64
N ARG A 54 -7.39 -2.40 6.13
CA ARG A 54 -8.69 -2.89 6.59
C ARG A 54 -9.15 -4.10 5.79
N ASP A 55 -8.97 -4.05 4.48
CA ASP A 55 -9.41 -5.09 3.55
C ASP A 55 -8.52 -5.16 2.30
N ILE A 56 -8.56 -6.28 1.58
CA ILE A 56 -7.79 -6.51 0.36
C ILE A 56 -8.77 -6.87 -0.76
N GLY A 57 -9.03 -5.88 -1.61
CA GLY A 57 -9.80 -6.06 -2.83
C GLY A 57 -8.93 -6.45 -4.02
N THR A 58 -9.59 -6.91 -5.07
CA THR A 58 -8.97 -7.07 -6.40
C THR A 58 -9.74 -6.24 -7.41
N PHE A 59 -9.04 -5.46 -8.23
CA PHE A 59 -9.63 -4.71 -9.33
C PHE A 59 -9.38 -5.41 -10.66
N LEU A 60 -10.44 -5.60 -11.45
CA LEU A 60 -10.44 -6.30 -12.75
C LEU A 60 -9.81 -7.70 -12.71
N GLN A 61 -9.70 -8.32 -11.53
CA GLN A 61 -8.91 -9.55 -11.32
C GLN A 61 -7.48 -9.45 -11.87
N GLN A 62 -6.91 -8.25 -11.90
CA GLN A 62 -5.55 -8.00 -12.39
C GLN A 62 -4.69 -7.31 -11.34
N PHE A 63 -5.28 -6.48 -10.48
CA PHE A 63 -4.57 -5.67 -9.50
C PHE A 63 -5.09 -5.92 -8.09
N TYR A 64 -4.18 -6.04 -7.11
CA TYR A 64 -4.55 -5.93 -5.71
C TYR A 64 -4.74 -4.48 -5.31
N ILE A 65 -5.87 -4.21 -4.66
CA ILE A 65 -6.22 -2.92 -4.08
C ILE A 65 -6.37 -3.10 -2.58
N TYR A 66 -5.47 -2.49 -1.82
CA TYR A 66 -5.49 -2.54 -0.36
C TYR A 66 -6.33 -1.38 0.15
N ALA A 67 -7.45 -1.67 0.79
CA ALA A 67 -8.26 -0.67 1.46
C ALA A 67 -7.57 -0.30 2.77
N VAL A 68 -6.94 0.87 2.80
CA VAL A 68 -6.21 1.36 3.97
C VAL A 68 -7.03 2.44 4.65
N GLU A 69 -7.25 2.27 5.95
CA GLU A 69 -7.84 3.29 6.82
C GLU A 69 -6.74 4.20 7.36
N TRP A 70 -6.80 5.48 6.99
CA TRP A 70 -5.84 6.50 7.39
C TRP A 70 -6.26 7.14 8.70
N VAL A 71 -5.45 6.96 9.75
CA VAL A 71 -5.81 7.40 11.11
C VAL A 71 -5.82 8.93 11.22
N GLU A 72 -4.90 9.63 10.54
CA GLU A 72 -4.83 11.09 10.59
C GLU A 72 -6.07 11.78 10.00
N ARG A 73 -6.68 11.22 8.96
CA ARG A 73 -7.87 11.80 8.31
C ARG A 73 -9.17 11.07 8.60
N GLY A 74 -9.13 9.85 9.14
CA GLY A 74 -10.30 8.99 9.32
C GLY A 74 -10.95 8.59 7.98
N THR A 75 -10.16 8.43 6.92
CA THR A 75 -10.66 8.11 5.58
C THR A 75 -10.13 6.77 5.11
N ILE A 76 -10.93 6.02 4.35
CA ILE A 76 -10.55 4.70 3.84
C ILE A 76 -10.26 4.82 2.34
N VAL A 77 -9.02 4.56 1.92
CA VAL A 77 -8.60 4.73 0.53
C VAL A 77 -7.97 3.44 0.02
N GLY A 78 -8.42 2.98 -1.14
CA GLY A 78 -7.83 1.86 -1.86
C GLY A 78 -6.53 2.27 -2.53
N MET A 79 -5.41 1.66 -2.17
CA MET A 79 -4.10 1.92 -2.77
C MET A 79 -3.47 0.65 -3.33
N ARG A 80 -2.56 0.77 -4.30
CA ARG A 80 -1.82 -0.40 -4.80
C ARG A 80 -0.67 -0.76 -3.88
N ALA A 81 -0.23 -2.01 -3.98
CA ALA A 81 0.88 -2.52 -3.17
C ALA A 81 2.16 -1.68 -3.29
N ARG A 82 2.43 -1.18 -4.51
CA ARG A 82 3.63 -0.40 -4.85
C ARG A 82 3.66 1.01 -4.22
N GLU A 83 2.52 1.49 -3.73
CA GLU A 83 2.36 2.85 -3.17
C GLU A 83 2.43 2.85 -1.64
N LEU A 84 2.40 1.67 -1.04
CA LEU A 84 2.39 1.40 0.39
C LEU A 84 3.73 0.80 0.85
N THR A 85 4.11 1.08 2.08
CA THR A 85 5.22 0.41 2.77
C THR A 85 4.71 -0.19 4.08
N SER A 86 4.95 -1.48 4.34
CA SER A 86 4.66 -2.09 5.64
C SER A 86 5.61 -1.50 6.67
N LEU A 87 5.05 -1.09 7.81
CA LEU A 87 5.83 -0.71 8.98
C LEU A 87 6.09 -1.92 9.88
N ASP A 88 5.16 -2.88 9.89
CA ASP A 88 5.30 -4.12 10.64
C ASP A 88 6.36 -5.03 10.01
N ASN A 89 6.27 -5.22 8.69
CA ASN A 89 7.24 -5.98 7.91
C ASN A 89 8.33 -5.10 7.28
N ALA A 90 8.99 -4.25 8.09
CA ALA A 90 10.06 -3.33 7.67
C ALA A 90 11.23 -4.03 6.93
N ALA A 91 11.33 -5.35 7.01
CA ALA A 91 12.34 -6.17 6.34
C ALA A 91 12.32 -6.07 4.80
N ALA A 92 11.23 -5.63 4.18
CA ALA A 92 11.12 -5.60 2.71
C ALA A 92 11.66 -4.32 2.04
N CYS A 93 12.05 -3.28 2.78
CA CYS A 93 12.57 -2.05 2.16
C CYS A 93 13.64 -1.32 2.99
N GLY A 94 14.84 -1.90 3.02
CA GLY A 94 16.10 -1.15 3.01
C GLY A 94 16.53 -0.50 4.32
N ALA A 95 16.84 -1.30 5.34
CA ALA A 95 17.90 -0.98 6.27
C ALA A 95 18.95 -2.08 6.19
N ALA A 96 20.13 -1.75 5.66
CA ALA A 96 21.31 -2.50 6.04
C ALA A 96 21.54 -2.21 7.53
N GLU A 97 21.41 -3.21 8.39
CA GLU A 97 22.19 -3.22 9.63
C GLU A 97 22.76 -4.62 9.85
N ILE A 98 24.06 -4.68 9.63
CA ILE A 98 25.01 -5.56 10.28
C ILE A 98 24.66 -5.75 11.75
N ALA A 99 24.31 -6.97 12.14
CA ALA A 99 24.47 -7.42 13.51
C ALA A 99 24.93 -8.87 13.43
N GLY A 100 26.26 -9.05 13.46
CA GLY A 100 26.85 -10.35 13.73
C GLY A 100 26.26 -10.92 15.02
N PRO A 101 26.10 -12.24 15.13
CA PRO A 101 25.59 -12.85 16.34
C PRO A 101 26.50 -12.49 17.52
N PRO A 102 25.98 -12.00 18.66
CA PRO A 102 26.78 -11.95 19.87
C PRO A 102 27.09 -13.40 20.27
N THR A 103 28.38 -13.68 20.38
CA THR A 103 28.96 -14.90 20.94
C THR A 103 28.13 -15.41 22.12
N LYS A 104 27.68 -16.66 22.01
CA LYS A 104 27.31 -17.46 23.18
C LYS A 104 28.11 -18.76 23.13
N GLU A 105 29.11 -18.79 24.01
CA GLU A 105 29.92 -19.92 24.52
C GLU A 105 31.02 -20.51 23.63
#